data_AF-A0A7V9K4S1-F1
#
_entry.id   AF-A0A7V9K4S1-F1
#
_cell.length_a   1.000
_cell.length_b   1.000
_cell.length_c   1.000
_cell.angle_alpha   90.00
_cell.angle_beta   90.00
_cell.angle_gamma   90.00
#
_symmetry.space_group_name_H-M   'P 1'
#
loop_
_entity.id
_entity.type
_entity.pdbx_description
1 polymer ?
#
loop_
_entity_poly.entity_id
_entity_poly.type
_entity_poly.pdbx_seq_one_letter_code
_entity_poly.pdbx_strand_id
1 'polypeptide(L)'
;MPSSVTPSSPTGPQSESAPSSEENRAGRARRRRRAKAAQSGRRLFAFDREFGHRFVAGADEAGRGCLAGPLVAAAVLFDLDRLTLADRRALSRLNDSKQHTEEGREELYPLVLRAAAKSVIVSRCVRGIDDRGLHVTNLDALRSALVRVARPDGIHLVDGFRVPDFGHEQQAVIGGDSRSAAIAGASVLAKVTRDRFMRRAEERHPGWDFGTNVGYSTPEHRAAIAAQGVSPLHRMSFQSIAYTQLAL
;
A
#
# COMPACT_ATOMS: atom_id res chain seq x y z
N MET A 1 -38.06 -71.79 -0.39
CA MET A 1 -37.82 -70.34 -0.48
C MET A 1 -36.64 -70.08 -1.40
N PRO A 2 -36.84 -69.92 -2.72
CA PRO A 2 -35.78 -69.47 -3.62
C PRO A 2 -35.79 -67.94 -3.71
N SER A 3 -34.63 -67.31 -3.49
CA SER A 3 -34.44 -65.86 -3.70
C SER A 3 -33.92 -65.64 -5.13
N SER A 4 -34.68 -64.88 -5.91
CA SER A 4 -34.36 -64.52 -7.29
C SER A 4 -33.53 -63.23 -7.34
N VAL A 5 -32.46 -63.31 -8.13
CA VAL A 5 -31.51 -62.25 -8.48
C VAL A 5 -32.17 -61.28 -9.46
N THR A 6 -31.93 -59.98 -9.30
CA THR A 6 -32.14 -58.95 -10.34
C THR A 6 -30.80 -58.30 -10.71
N PRO A 7 -30.52 -58.03 -12.00
CA PRO A 7 -29.23 -57.51 -12.44
C PRO A 7 -29.19 -55.97 -12.47
N SER A 8 -28.04 -55.44 -12.08
CA SER A 8 -27.64 -54.04 -12.12
C SER A 8 -27.37 -53.53 -13.55
N SER A 9 -27.92 -52.37 -13.90
CA SER A 9 -27.65 -51.64 -15.15
C SER A 9 -26.30 -50.90 -15.12
N PRO A 10 -25.58 -50.76 -16.26
CA PRO A 10 -24.30 -50.08 -16.29
C PRO A 10 -24.48 -48.55 -16.38
N THR A 11 -23.72 -47.82 -15.57
CA THR A 11 -23.59 -46.36 -15.59
C THR A 11 -22.79 -45.95 -16.83
N GLY A 12 -23.42 -45.18 -17.73
CA GLY A 12 -22.73 -44.59 -18.88
C GLY A 12 -21.73 -43.50 -18.47
N PRO A 13 -20.71 -43.21 -19.31
CA PRO A 13 -19.67 -42.24 -18.98
C PRO A 13 -20.27 -40.83 -18.91
N GLN A 14 -20.05 -40.16 -17.77
CA GLN A 14 -20.38 -38.75 -17.60
C GLN A 14 -19.55 -37.92 -18.58
N SER A 15 -20.22 -37.21 -19.48
CA SER A 15 -19.61 -36.24 -20.37
C SER A 15 -19.03 -35.08 -19.56
N GLU A 16 -17.71 -34.97 -19.49
CA GLU A 16 -17.04 -33.74 -19.06
C GLU A 16 -17.44 -32.62 -20.02
N SER A 17 -18.27 -31.70 -19.54
CA SER A 17 -18.69 -30.54 -20.32
C SER A 17 -17.50 -29.63 -20.57
N ALA A 18 -17.22 -29.34 -21.83
CA ALA A 18 -16.17 -28.41 -22.22
C ALA A 18 -16.49 -27.01 -21.65
N PRO A 19 -15.50 -26.31 -21.07
CA PRO A 19 -15.73 -25.02 -20.42
C PRO A 19 -16.29 -24.00 -21.41
N SER A 20 -17.26 -23.22 -20.94
CA SER A 20 -18.00 -22.25 -21.74
C SER A 20 -17.07 -21.19 -22.37
N SER A 21 -17.50 -20.60 -23.48
CA SER A 21 -16.73 -19.56 -24.19
C SER A 21 -16.42 -18.34 -23.30
N GLU A 22 -17.27 -18.04 -22.32
CA GLU A 22 -17.07 -16.99 -21.33
C GLU A 22 -16.03 -17.35 -20.26
N GLU A 23 -16.04 -18.57 -19.74
CA GLU A 23 -15.00 -19.06 -18.80
C GLU A 23 -13.62 -19.08 -19.45
N ASN A 24 -13.54 -19.47 -20.72
CA ASN A 24 -12.30 -19.42 -21.50
C ASN A 24 -11.82 -17.98 -21.74
N ARG A 25 -12.73 -17.02 -21.95
CA ARG A 25 -12.40 -15.59 -22.14
C ARG A 25 -11.95 -14.94 -20.83
N ALA A 26 -12.62 -15.23 -19.72
CA ALA A 26 -12.24 -14.82 -18.36
C ALA A 26 -10.89 -15.42 -17.95
N GLY A 27 -10.65 -16.69 -18.25
CA GLY A 27 -9.37 -17.38 -18.01
C GLY A 27 -8.21 -16.76 -18.79
N ARG A 28 -8.42 -16.43 -20.07
CA ARG A 28 -7.43 -15.71 -20.91
C ARG A 28 -7.16 -14.29 -20.39
N ALA A 29 -8.19 -13.56 -19.98
CA ALA A 29 -8.02 -12.22 -19.40
C ALA A 29 -7.23 -12.25 -18.08
N ARG A 30 -7.53 -13.23 -17.20
CA ARG A 30 -6.81 -13.44 -15.94
C ARG A 30 -5.35 -13.84 -16.16
N ARG A 31 -5.07 -14.71 -17.14
CA ARG A 31 -3.69 -15.04 -17.57
C ARG A 31 -2.92 -13.84 -18.12
N ARG A 32 -3.55 -13.02 -18.97
CA ARG A 32 -2.95 -11.78 -19.51
C ARG A 32 -2.64 -10.76 -18.40
N ARG A 33 -3.56 -10.55 -17.46
CA ARG A 33 -3.34 -9.67 -16.29
C ARG A 33 -2.19 -10.17 -15.41
N ARG A 34 -2.12 -11.48 -15.14
CA ARG A 34 -1.00 -12.10 -14.41
C ARG A 34 0.34 -11.93 -15.13
N ALA A 35 0.39 -12.11 -16.44
CA ALA A 35 1.60 -11.93 -17.23
C ALA A 35 2.09 -10.47 -17.22
N LYS A 36 1.16 -9.50 -17.34
CA LYS A 36 1.48 -8.06 -17.26
C LYS A 36 1.99 -7.67 -15.87
N ALA A 37 1.36 -8.14 -14.80
CA ALA A 37 1.82 -7.91 -13.42
C ALA A 37 3.21 -8.52 -13.18
N ALA A 38 3.43 -9.77 -13.62
CA ALA A 38 4.74 -10.42 -13.55
C ALA A 38 5.84 -9.64 -14.29
N GLN A 39 5.51 -9.04 -15.44
CA GLN A 39 6.44 -8.19 -16.19
C GLN A 39 6.69 -6.85 -15.48
N SER A 40 5.69 -6.33 -14.78
CA SER A 40 5.75 -5.06 -14.06
C SER A 40 6.65 -5.13 -12.81
N GLY A 41 6.51 -6.14 -11.97
CA GLY A 41 7.37 -6.28 -10.78
C GLY A 41 8.81 -6.67 -11.11
N ARG A 42 9.05 -7.35 -12.25
CA ARG A 42 10.41 -7.54 -12.77
C ARG A 42 11.09 -6.21 -13.10
N ARG A 43 10.34 -5.19 -13.55
CA ARG A 43 10.89 -3.85 -13.82
C ARG A 43 11.24 -3.12 -12.53
N LEU A 44 10.42 -3.22 -11.49
CA LEU A 44 10.70 -2.58 -10.20
C LEU A 44 12.00 -3.08 -9.56
N PHE A 45 12.17 -4.41 -9.48
CA PHE A 45 13.42 -4.98 -8.97
C PHE A 45 14.60 -4.81 -9.93
N ALA A 46 14.36 -4.63 -11.23
CA ALA A 46 15.44 -4.30 -12.17
C ALA A 46 15.94 -2.88 -11.92
N PHE A 47 15.05 -1.91 -11.75
CA PHE A 47 15.40 -0.54 -11.37
C PHE A 47 16.20 -0.50 -10.07
N ASP A 48 15.77 -1.21 -9.03
CA ASP A 48 16.52 -1.28 -7.76
C ASP A 48 17.93 -1.88 -7.95
N ARG A 49 18.09 -2.82 -8.89
CA ARG A 49 19.39 -3.45 -9.21
C ARG A 49 20.33 -2.56 -10.03
N GLU A 50 19.80 -1.58 -10.77
CA GLU A 50 20.61 -0.66 -11.57
C GLU A 50 21.55 0.19 -10.71
N PHE A 51 21.22 0.38 -9.42
CA PHE A 51 22.09 1.07 -8.47
C PHE A 51 23.31 0.25 -8.06
N GLY A 52 23.37 -1.06 -8.34
CA GLY A 52 24.55 -1.89 -8.05
C GLY A 52 24.75 -2.27 -6.58
N HIS A 53 23.78 -2.00 -5.71
CA HIS A 53 23.82 -2.39 -4.29
C HIS A 53 23.05 -3.68 -4.03
N ARG A 54 23.55 -4.50 -3.10
CA ARG A 54 22.81 -5.67 -2.58
C ARG A 54 21.62 -5.24 -1.72
N PHE A 55 21.82 -4.23 -0.88
CA PHE A 55 20.83 -3.73 0.05
C PHE A 55 20.18 -2.47 -0.52
N VAL A 56 18.88 -2.53 -0.72
CA VAL A 56 18.09 -1.39 -1.23
C VAL A 56 16.99 -1.09 -0.23
N ALA A 57 17.04 0.11 0.35
CA ALA A 57 15.98 0.63 1.18
C ALA A 57 15.08 1.57 0.35
N GLY A 58 13.78 1.51 0.57
CA GLY A 58 12.79 2.41 -0.01
C GLY A 58 11.96 3.06 1.08
N ALA A 59 11.60 4.33 0.91
CA ALA A 59 10.66 5.02 1.80
C ALA A 59 9.60 5.80 1.02
N ASP A 60 8.40 5.82 1.59
CA ASP A 60 7.23 6.55 1.08
C ASP A 60 6.30 6.91 2.24
N GLU A 61 5.37 7.84 1.98
CA GLU A 61 4.33 8.26 2.91
C GLU A 61 2.91 8.04 2.42
N ALA A 62 1.97 8.02 3.37
CA ALA A 62 0.54 8.05 3.12
C ALA A 62 -0.13 9.12 3.98
N GLY A 63 -1.14 9.77 3.40
CA GLY A 63 -2.01 10.70 4.13
C GLY A 63 -1.59 12.16 4.05
N ARG A 64 -0.67 12.54 3.17
CA ARG A 64 -0.23 13.94 3.05
C ARG A 64 -1.38 14.91 2.73
N GLY A 65 -2.28 14.53 1.81
CA GLY A 65 -3.41 15.36 1.37
C GLY A 65 -4.74 15.19 2.13
N CYS A 66 -4.74 14.48 3.26
CA CYS A 66 -5.97 14.23 4.02
C CYS A 66 -6.26 15.37 5.00
N LEU A 67 -7.54 15.71 5.17
CA LEU A 67 -8.02 16.67 6.17
C LEU A 67 -7.99 16.09 7.58
N ALA A 68 -8.11 14.76 7.70
CA ALA A 68 -8.11 14.09 8.99
C ALA A 68 -7.14 12.91 9.06
N GLY A 69 -6.70 12.63 10.29
CA GLY A 69 -5.87 11.49 10.63
C GLY A 69 -4.36 11.75 10.51
N PRO A 70 -3.55 10.76 10.94
CA PRO A 70 -2.11 10.89 10.95
C PRO A 70 -1.51 10.91 9.55
N LEU A 71 -0.28 11.39 9.49
CA LEU A 71 0.64 11.12 8.40
C LEU A 71 1.42 9.85 8.77
N VAL A 72 1.51 8.89 7.85
CA VAL A 72 2.23 7.63 8.09
C VAL A 72 3.31 7.51 7.04
N ALA A 73 4.56 7.38 7.47
CA ALA A 73 5.69 7.02 6.62
C ALA A 73 6.09 5.57 6.89
N ALA A 74 6.61 4.90 5.88
CA ALA A 74 7.21 3.59 6.04
C ALA A 74 8.54 3.52 5.30
N ALA A 75 9.39 2.61 5.75
CA ALA A 75 10.62 2.25 5.06
C ALA A 75 10.77 0.73 5.00
N VAL A 76 11.24 0.22 3.87
CA VAL A 76 11.44 -1.21 3.60
C VAL A 76 12.85 -1.41 3.07
N LEU A 77 13.60 -2.32 3.68
CA LEU A 77 14.91 -2.78 3.23
C LEU A 77 14.77 -4.16 2.58
N PHE A 78 15.16 -4.28 1.32
CA PHE A 78 15.34 -5.56 0.65
C PHE A 78 16.81 -5.97 0.60
N ASP A 79 17.06 -7.25 0.85
CA ASP A 79 18.32 -7.92 0.52
C ASP A 79 18.12 -8.62 -0.82
N LEU A 80 18.57 -7.98 -1.90
CA LEU A 80 18.26 -8.41 -3.26
C LEU A 80 18.81 -9.80 -3.61
N ASP A 81 19.85 -10.24 -2.91
CA ASP A 81 20.48 -11.55 -3.11
C ASP A 81 19.75 -12.66 -2.36
N ARG A 82 19.05 -12.33 -1.26
CA ARG A 82 18.21 -13.29 -0.52
C ARG A 82 16.79 -13.41 -1.06
N LEU A 83 16.33 -12.45 -1.86
CA LEU A 83 15.00 -12.50 -2.48
C LEU A 83 14.88 -13.66 -3.46
N THR A 84 14.06 -14.65 -3.08
CA THR A 84 13.81 -15.83 -3.89
C THR A 84 12.95 -15.51 -5.12
N LEU A 85 12.88 -16.44 -6.06
CA LEU A 85 11.92 -16.34 -7.18
C LEU A 85 10.47 -16.30 -6.68
N ALA A 86 10.15 -16.97 -5.57
CA ALA A 86 8.83 -16.94 -4.97
C ALA A 86 8.49 -15.54 -4.43
N ASP A 87 9.43 -14.89 -3.75
CA ASP A 87 9.25 -13.53 -3.23
C ASP A 87 9.05 -12.52 -4.36
N ARG A 88 9.88 -12.59 -5.40
CA ARG A 88 9.75 -11.71 -6.58
C ARG A 88 8.44 -11.93 -7.32
N ARG A 89 7.93 -13.17 -7.36
CA ARG A 89 6.60 -13.47 -7.93
C ARG A 89 5.48 -12.95 -7.05
N ALA A 90 5.56 -13.13 -5.74
CA ALA A 90 4.59 -12.61 -4.77
C ALA A 90 4.49 -11.08 -4.86
N LEU A 91 5.63 -10.42 -4.92
CA LEU A 91 5.76 -8.97 -5.02
C LEU A 91 5.60 -8.44 -6.44
N SER A 92 5.37 -9.31 -7.43
CA SER A 92 5.23 -8.86 -8.82
C SER A 92 4.08 -7.88 -9.03
N ARG A 93 3.08 -7.96 -8.14
CA ARG A 93 1.92 -7.09 -8.16
C ARG A 93 2.23 -5.66 -7.68
N LEU A 94 3.32 -5.37 -6.97
CA LEU A 94 3.62 -4.04 -6.39
C LEU A 94 3.44 -2.83 -7.34
N ASN A 95 3.66 -3.00 -8.65
CA ASN A 95 3.62 -1.92 -9.65
C ASN A 95 2.21 -1.58 -10.18
N ASP A 96 1.13 -2.06 -9.57
CA ASP A 96 -0.22 -1.63 -9.98
C ASP A 96 -0.73 -0.49 -9.08
N SER A 97 0.16 0.40 -8.60
CA SER A 97 -0.15 1.39 -7.54
C SER A 97 -1.28 2.37 -7.91
N LYS A 98 -1.58 2.54 -9.20
CA LYS A 98 -2.73 3.31 -9.72
C LYS A 98 -4.02 2.48 -9.93
N GLN A 99 -3.99 1.15 -9.75
CA GLN A 99 -5.16 0.26 -9.82
C GLN A 99 -5.26 -0.80 -8.72
N HIS A 100 -4.40 -0.78 -7.70
CA HIS A 100 -4.61 -1.63 -6.55
C HIS A 100 -5.85 -1.16 -5.82
N THR A 101 -6.87 -2.02 -5.90
CA THR A 101 -7.98 -1.97 -4.97
C THR A 101 -7.45 -2.10 -3.55
N GLU A 102 -8.25 -1.67 -2.59
CA GLU A 102 -7.94 -1.80 -1.17
C GLU A 102 -7.51 -3.23 -0.82
N GLU A 103 -8.25 -4.21 -1.32
CA GLU A 103 -8.01 -5.65 -1.11
C GLU A 103 -6.65 -6.07 -1.68
N GLY A 104 -6.27 -5.53 -2.85
CA GLY A 104 -4.97 -5.80 -3.46
C GLY A 104 -3.79 -5.34 -2.60
N ARG A 105 -3.92 -4.18 -1.93
CA ARG A 105 -2.88 -3.69 -1.01
C ARG A 105 -2.86 -4.50 0.29
N GLU A 106 -4.02 -4.86 0.82
CA GLU A 106 -4.16 -5.72 2.00
C GLU A 106 -3.51 -7.10 1.79
N GLU A 107 -3.64 -7.70 0.61
CA GLU A 107 -2.94 -8.93 0.24
C GLU A 107 -1.42 -8.74 0.12
N LEU A 108 -0.96 -7.58 -0.37
CA LEU A 108 0.46 -7.25 -0.56
C LEU A 108 1.17 -6.97 0.77
N TYR A 109 0.50 -6.34 1.72
CA TYR A 109 1.08 -5.96 3.01
C TYR A 109 1.87 -7.09 3.70
N PRO A 110 1.28 -8.29 3.93
CA PRO A 110 2.02 -9.39 4.56
C PRO A 110 3.09 -9.99 3.65
N LEU A 111 2.98 -9.87 2.32
CA LEU A 111 4.01 -10.31 1.38
C LEU A 111 5.25 -9.42 1.46
N VAL A 112 5.06 -8.11 1.54
CA VAL A 112 6.15 -7.13 1.72
C VAL A 112 6.89 -7.39 3.03
N LEU A 113 6.15 -7.56 4.14
CA LEU A 113 6.76 -7.84 5.45
C LEU A 113 7.61 -9.12 5.45
N ARG A 114 7.16 -10.18 4.75
CA ARG A 114 7.91 -11.44 4.67
C ARG A 114 9.18 -11.34 3.83
N ALA A 115 9.12 -10.60 2.73
CA ALA A 115 10.24 -10.44 1.81
C ALA A 115 11.28 -9.41 2.29
N ALA A 116 10.86 -8.45 3.11
CA ALA A 116 11.73 -7.41 3.65
C ALA A 116 12.76 -8.00 4.63
N ALA A 117 14.03 -7.63 4.46
CA ALA A 117 15.04 -7.89 5.46
C ALA A 117 14.79 -7.07 6.73
N LYS A 118 14.26 -5.85 6.57
CA LYS A 118 13.81 -4.98 7.65
C LYS A 118 12.70 -4.06 7.15
N SER A 119 11.75 -3.73 8.01
CA SER A 119 10.75 -2.69 7.71
C SER A 119 10.41 -1.90 8.96
N VAL A 120 10.04 -0.63 8.76
CA VAL A 120 9.69 0.31 9.84
C VAL A 120 8.51 1.15 9.37
N ILE A 121 7.56 1.40 10.28
CA ILE A 121 6.44 2.30 10.06
C ILE A 121 6.47 3.38 11.15
N VAL A 122 6.28 4.63 10.77
CA VAL A 122 6.27 5.80 11.64
C VAL A 122 4.98 6.56 11.41
N SER A 123 4.24 6.83 12.48
CA SER A 123 3.02 7.64 12.46
C SER A 123 3.25 8.96 13.16
N ARG A 124 2.74 10.05 12.59
CA ARG A 124 2.75 11.40 13.16
C ARG A 124 1.32 11.90 13.30
N CYS A 125 0.96 12.31 14.51
CA CYS A 125 -0.38 12.74 14.85
C CYS A 125 -0.71 14.13 14.31
N VAL A 126 -2.01 14.44 14.26
CA VAL A 126 -2.55 15.69 13.71
C VAL A 126 -2.02 16.91 14.47
N ARG A 127 -1.90 16.83 15.80
CA ARG A 127 -1.33 17.91 16.63
C ARG A 127 0.11 18.23 16.24
N GLY A 128 0.93 17.22 15.97
CA GLY A 128 2.32 17.43 15.53
C GLY A 128 2.41 18.02 14.13
N ILE A 129 1.47 17.67 13.24
CA ILE A 129 1.35 18.26 11.90
C ILE A 129 0.96 19.73 12.01
N ASP A 130 -0.03 20.04 12.84
CA ASP A 130 -0.53 21.40 13.03
C ASP A 130 0.50 22.33 13.69
N ASP A 131 1.30 21.81 14.62
CA ASP A 131 2.33 22.56 15.35
C ASP A 131 3.54 22.94 14.47
N ARG A 132 4.01 22.02 13.61
CA ARG A 132 5.27 22.19 12.87
C ARG A 132 5.12 22.31 11.36
N GLY A 133 3.91 22.11 10.86
CA GLY A 133 3.61 22.07 9.44
C GLY A 133 3.80 20.68 8.80
N LEU A 134 3.02 20.46 7.74
CA LEU A 134 2.95 19.19 7.02
C LEU A 134 4.28 18.76 6.41
N HIS A 135 4.98 19.67 5.74
CA HIS A 135 6.20 19.32 5.02
C HIS A 135 7.34 18.90 5.97
N VAL A 136 7.54 19.66 7.05
CA VAL A 136 8.52 19.34 8.10
C VAL A 136 8.18 18.02 8.76
N THR A 137 6.90 17.79 9.08
CA THR A 137 6.44 16.53 9.67
C THR A 137 6.64 15.34 8.73
N ASN A 138 6.48 15.54 7.41
CA ASN A 138 6.72 14.50 6.42
C ASN A 138 8.20 14.09 6.35
N LEU A 139 9.09 15.07 6.23
CA LEU A 139 10.53 14.82 6.17
C LEU A 139 11.03 14.13 7.46
N ASP A 140 10.53 14.54 8.63
CA ASP A 140 10.84 13.89 9.90
C ASP A 140 10.33 12.44 9.96
N ALA A 141 9.11 12.18 9.47
CA ALA A 141 8.55 10.83 9.45
C ALA A 141 9.33 9.89 8.51
N LEU A 142 9.62 10.35 7.29
CA LEU A 142 10.45 9.63 6.32
C LEU A 142 11.85 9.37 6.87
N ARG A 143 12.51 10.39 7.44
CA ARG A 143 13.81 10.23 8.09
C ARG A 143 13.76 9.20 9.20
N SER A 144 12.79 9.30 10.11
CA SER A 144 12.64 8.42 11.25
C SER A 144 12.45 6.96 10.84
N ALA A 145 11.73 6.71 9.74
CA ALA A 145 11.57 5.37 9.20
C ALA A 145 12.87 4.88 8.55
N LEU A 146 13.47 5.73 7.71
CA LEU A 146 14.63 5.37 6.88
C LEU A 146 15.88 5.09 7.72
N VAL A 147 16.20 5.92 8.72
CA VAL A 147 17.39 5.70 9.60
C VAL A 147 17.32 4.37 10.35
N ARG A 148 16.11 3.89 10.64
CA ARG A 148 15.90 2.63 11.36
C ARG A 148 16.05 1.42 10.44
N VAL A 149 15.95 1.57 9.12
CA VAL A 149 16.25 0.49 8.16
C VAL A 149 17.63 0.64 7.50
N ALA A 150 18.31 1.76 7.73
CA ALA A 150 19.50 2.13 6.99
C ALA A 150 20.69 1.18 7.20
N ARG A 151 21.54 1.09 6.18
CA ARG A 151 22.79 0.34 6.20
C ARG A 151 23.92 1.09 5.48
N PRO A 152 25.18 1.00 5.95
CA PRO A 152 26.31 1.62 5.26
C PRO A 152 26.60 1.07 3.85
N ASP A 153 26.28 -0.20 3.60
CA ASP A 153 26.51 -0.92 2.34
C ASP A 153 25.28 -0.94 1.40
N GLY A 154 24.33 -0.02 1.61
CA GLY A 154 23.07 0.03 0.85
C GLY A 154 22.73 1.41 0.31
N ILE A 155 21.87 1.42 -0.71
CA ILE A 155 21.28 2.62 -1.28
C ILE A 155 19.88 2.85 -0.71
N HIS A 156 19.53 4.11 -0.46
CA HIS A 156 18.25 4.51 0.14
C HIS A 156 17.45 5.37 -0.83
N LEU A 157 16.36 4.81 -1.33
CA LEU A 157 15.49 5.43 -2.32
C LEU A 157 14.30 6.06 -1.60
N VAL A 158 13.98 7.31 -1.90
CA VAL A 158 12.86 8.02 -1.27
C VAL A 158 11.95 8.57 -2.36
N ASP A 159 10.63 8.40 -2.21
CA ASP A 159 9.69 8.96 -3.18
C ASP A 159 9.67 10.50 -3.13
N GLY A 160 9.86 11.12 -4.28
CA GLY A 160 9.73 12.57 -4.48
C GLY A 160 10.82 13.45 -3.90
N PHE A 161 11.31 13.20 -2.68
CA PHE A 161 12.14 14.14 -1.93
C PHE A 161 13.43 13.53 -1.38
N ARG A 162 14.48 14.35 -1.30
CA ARG A 162 15.67 14.02 -0.50
C ARG A 162 15.37 14.28 0.97
N VAL A 163 15.85 13.40 1.84
CA VAL A 163 15.73 13.56 3.31
C VAL A 163 16.98 14.25 3.85
N PRO A 164 16.87 15.44 4.47
CA PRO A 164 18.02 16.13 5.05
C PRO A 164 18.66 15.35 6.20
N ASP A 165 19.97 15.54 6.39
CA ASP A 165 20.73 15.07 7.55
C ASP A 165 20.62 13.55 7.82
N PHE A 166 20.43 12.76 6.76
CA PHE A 166 20.19 11.32 6.84
C PHE A 166 21.47 10.49 7.08
N GLY A 167 22.65 10.96 6.66
CA GLY A 167 23.93 10.32 6.96
C GLY A 167 24.28 9.07 6.14
N HIS A 168 23.41 8.64 5.22
CA HIS A 168 23.68 7.53 4.30
C HIS A 168 23.41 7.94 2.84
N GLU A 169 23.95 7.14 1.92
CA GLU A 169 23.74 7.33 0.48
C GLU A 169 22.24 7.23 0.15
N GLN A 170 21.72 8.23 -0.55
CA GLN A 170 20.31 8.31 -0.89
C GLN A 170 20.04 8.91 -2.27
N GLN A 171 18.93 8.50 -2.85
CA GLN A 171 18.41 9.02 -4.11
C GLN A 171 16.92 9.33 -4.00
N ALA A 172 16.55 10.55 -4.39
CA ALA A 172 15.14 10.90 -4.58
C ALA A 172 14.67 10.34 -5.93
N VAL A 173 13.53 9.66 -5.95
CA VAL A 173 12.95 9.05 -7.14
C VAL A 173 11.54 9.61 -7.33
N ILE A 174 11.33 10.37 -8.41
CA ILE A 174 10.00 10.90 -8.73
C ILE A 174 9.08 9.77 -9.17
N GLY A 175 7.93 9.61 -8.49
CA GLY A 175 6.98 8.53 -8.74
C GLY A 175 7.61 7.17 -8.40
N GLY A 176 8.35 7.14 -7.29
CA GLY A 176 9.17 6.02 -6.89
C GLY A 176 8.36 4.75 -6.65
N ASP A 177 7.12 4.88 -6.17
CA ASP A 177 6.17 3.78 -5.99
C ASP A 177 5.91 2.95 -7.27
N SER A 178 6.05 3.56 -8.44
CA SER A 178 5.87 2.94 -9.75
C SER A 178 7.18 2.50 -10.42
N ARG A 179 8.32 2.78 -9.78
CA ARG A 179 9.65 2.56 -10.35
C ARG A 179 10.54 1.65 -9.52
N SER A 180 10.49 1.76 -8.19
CA SER A 180 11.30 1.00 -7.25
C SER A 180 10.46 -0.02 -6.48
N ALA A 181 10.96 -1.24 -6.35
CA ALA A 181 10.25 -2.26 -5.56
C ALA A 181 10.31 -1.90 -4.08
N ALA A 182 11.44 -1.39 -3.60
CA ALA A 182 11.59 -0.95 -2.23
C ALA A 182 10.62 0.20 -1.88
N ILE A 183 10.50 1.22 -2.74
CA ILE A 183 9.56 2.33 -2.52
C ILE A 183 8.11 1.82 -2.60
N ALA A 184 7.77 1.01 -3.61
CA ALA A 184 6.43 0.42 -3.72
C ALA A 184 6.04 -0.39 -2.48
N GLY A 185 6.98 -1.16 -1.92
CA GLY A 185 6.80 -1.90 -0.68
C GLY A 185 6.51 -0.96 0.50
N ALA A 186 7.29 0.11 0.65
CA ALA A 186 7.05 1.13 1.66
C ALA A 186 5.69 1.81 1.50
N SER A 187 5.30 2.14 0.26
CA SER A 187 3.99 2.72 -0.06
C SER A 187 2.83 1.85 0.41
N VAL A 188 2.89 0.53 0.13
CA VAL A 188 1.90 -0.45 0.60
C VAL A 188 1.82 -0.45 2.12
N LEU A 189 2.96 -0.50 2.81
CA LEU A 189 2.97 -0.51 4.28
C LEU A 189 2.37 0.78 4.85
N ALA A 190 2.80 1.95 4.37
CA ALA A 190 2.30 3.23 4.83
C ALA A 190 0.79 3.38 4.59
N LYS A 191 0.32 3.06 3.38
CA LYS A 191 -1.08 3.23 2.98
C LYS A 191 -2.02 2.30 3.76
N VAL A 192 -1.70 1.01 3.82
CA VAL A 192 -2.54 0.03 4.53
C VAL A 192 -2.57 0.32 6.03
N THR A 193 -1.43 0.64 6.65
CA THR A 193 -1.42 1.00 8.08
C THR A 193 -2.25 2.24 8.36
N ARG A 194 -2.13 3.28 7.53
CA ARG A 194 -2.93 4.50 7.69
C ARG A 194 -4.42 4.24 7.51
N ASP A 195 -4.81 3.54 6.45
CA ASP A 195 -6.21 3.33 6.15
C ASP A 195 -6.88 2.48 7.24
N ARG A 196 -6.19 1.43 7.73
CA ARG A 196 -6.65 0.65 8.90
C ARG A 196 -6.82 1.52 10.16
N PHE A 197 -5.93 2.48 10.39
CA PHE A 197 -6.08 3.45 11.49
C PHE A 197 -7.37 4.27 11.32
N MET A 198 -7.63 4.80 10.12
CA MET A 198 -8.82 5.63 9.87
C MET A 198 -10.12 4.84 9.97
N ARG A 199 -10.16 3.60 9.46
CA ARG A 199 -11.34 2.73 9.62
C ARG A 199 -11.65 2.45 11.06
N ARG A 200 -10.62 2.17 11.88
CA ARG A 200 -10.79 2.00 13.32
C ARG A 200 -11.16 3.30 14.03
N ALA A 201 -10.75 4.44 13.50
CA ALA A 201 -11.09 5.73 14.08
C ALA A 201 -12.59 6.05 13.98
N GLU A 202 -13.30 5.52 12.97
CA GLU A 202 -14.76 5.66 12.84
C GLU A 202 -15.49 5.17 14.10
N GLU A 203 -15.04 4.05 14.69
CA GLU A 203 -15.64 3.49 15.92
C GLU A 203 -15.60 4.47 17.10
N ARG A 204 -14.56 5.31 17.16
CA ARG A 204 -14.34 6.29 18.25
C ARG A 204 -14.82 7.69 17.92
N HIS A 205 -14.92 8.01 16.63
CA HIS A 205 -15.29 9.30 16.10
C HIS A 205 -16.33 9.10 14.98
N PRO A 206 -17.54 8.65 15.32
CA PRO A 206 -18.57 8.39 14.32
C PRO A 206 -19.08 9.69 13.70
N GLY A 207 -19.57 9.60 12.46
CA GLY A 207 -20.29 10.68 11.78
C GLY A 207 -19.48 11.48 10.76
N TRP A 208 -18.17 11.21 10.65
CA TRP A 208 -17.32 11.78 9.58
C TRP A 208 -17.02 10.80 8.45
N ASP A 209 -17.52 9.56 8.52
CA ASP A 209 -17.33 8.51 7.50
C ASP A 209 -15.84 8.19 7.21
N PHE A 210 -15.01 8.26 8.25
CA PHE A 210 -13.60 7.88 8.20
C PHE A 210 -13.37 6.44 7.74
N GLY A 211 -14.37 5.57 7.92
CA GLY A 211 -14.40 4.21 7.38
C GLY A 211 -14.23 4.16 5.85
N THR A 212 -14.86 5.10 5.14
CA THR A 212 -14.88 5.12 3.68
C THR A 212 -13.90 6.15 3.12
N ASN A 213 -14.00 7.40 3.57
CA ASN A 213 -13.19 8.49 3.01
C ASN A 213 -11.74 8.50 3.53
N VAL A 214 -11.45 7.74 4.59
CA VAL A 214 -10.13 7.65 5.26
C VAL A 214 -9.47 9.03 5.46
N GLY A 215 -10.27 10.06 5.76
CA GLY A 215 -9.84 11.43 6.03
C GLY A 215 -9.54 12.29 4.81
N TYR A 216 -9.75 11.84 3.57
CA TYR A 216 -9.64 12.70 2.38
C TYR A 216 -10.78 13.70 2.30
N SER A 217 -10.58 14.82 1.61
CA SER A 217 -11.63 15.82 1.36
C SER A 217 -12.61 15.30 0.28
N THR A 218 -13.40 14.27 0.59
CA THR A 218 -14.51 13.84 -0.28
C THR A 218 -15.73 14.74 -0.06
N PRO A 219 -16.68 14.80 -0.99
CA PRO A 219 -17.94 15.53 -0.79
C PRO A 219 -18.64 15.15 0.52
N GLU A 220 -18.68 13.87 0.85
CA GLU A 220 -19.32 13.31 2.04
C GLU A 220 -18.61 13.78 3.30
N HIS A 221 -17.28 13.73 3.32
CA HIS A 221 -16.49 14.20 4.46
C HIS A 221 -16.66 15.70 4.69
N ARG A 222 -16.69 16.51 3.62
CA ARG A 222 -16.94 17.95 3.74
C ARG A 222 -18.34 18.26 4.25
N ALA A 223 -19.34 17.51 3.81
CA ALA A 223 -20.71 17.64 4.29
C ALA A 223 -20.82 17.27 5.78
N ALA A 224 -20.13 16.21 6.23
CA ALA A 224 -20.04 15.86 7.64
C ALA A 224 -19.39 16.98 8.48
N ILE A 225 -18.27 17.53 8.01
CA ILE A 225 -17.62 18.67 8.67
C ILE A 225 -18.58 19.87 8.77
N ALA A 226 -19.37 20.15 7.72
CA ALA A 226 -20.36 21.23 7.72
C ALA A 226 -21.48 21.00 8.75
N ALA A 227 -21.97 19.76 8.83
CA ALA A 227 -23.16 19.42 9.61
C ALA A 227 -22.89 19.32 11.13
N GLN A 228 -21.73 18.78 11.52
CA GLN A 228 -21.43 18.50 12.93
C GLN A 228 -20.10 19.09 13.43
N GLY A 229 -19.40 19.87 12.60
CA GLY A 229 -18.12 20.47 12.95
C GLY A 229 -16.93 19.52 12.81
N VAL A 230 -15.80 19.90 13.39
CA VAL A 230 -14.54 19.13 13.29
C VAL A 230 -14.41 18.09 14.40
N SER A 231 -13.85 16.93 14.05
CA SER A 231 -13.39 15.92 15.01
C SER A 231 -11.98 16.23 15.54
N PRO A 232 -11.55 15.61 16.66
CA PRO A 232 -10.17 15.71 17.17
C PRO A 232 -9.08 15.19 16.22
N LEU A 233 -9.46 14.50 15.13
CA LEU A 233 -8.52 14.00 14.12
C LEU A 233 -8.35 14.95 12.94
N HIS A 234 -9.07 16.07 12.87
CA HIS A 234 -8.88 17.04 11.81
C HIS A 234 -7.57 17.84 12.00
N ARG A 235 -6.96 18.20 10.88
CA ARG A 235 -5.72 18.99 10.82
C ARG A 235 -6.10 20.45 10.67
N MET A 236 -6.10 21.18 11.76
CA MET A 236 -6.64 22.53 11.81
C MET A 236 -5.73 23.55 11.09
N SER A 237 -4.46 23.21 10.87
CA SER A 237 -3.52 24.03 10.10
C SER A 237 -3.77 24.02 8.59
N PHE A 238 -4.63 23.13 8.08
CA PHE A 238 -4.87 23.02 6.64
C PHE A 238 -5.83 24.10 6.17
N GLN A 239 -5.45 24.85 5.13
CA GLN A 239 -6.36 25.77 4.45
C GLN A 239 -7.31 25.00 3.54
N SER A 240 -8.44 24.56 4.11
CA SER A 240 -9.47 23.80 3.40
C SER A 240 -10.79 24.57 3.38
N ILE A 241 -11.45 24.57 2.21
CA ILE A 241 -12.81 25.13 2.05
C ILE A 241 -13.80 24.48 3.05
N ALA A 242 -13.53 23.23 3.45
CA ALA A 242 -14.33 22.51 4.44
C ALA A 242 -14.38 23.22 5.82
N TYR A 243 -13.36 24.01 6.15
CA TYR A 243 -13.27 24.74 7.42
C TYR A 243 -13.75 26.19 7.30
N THR A 244 -13.68 26.79 6.11
CA THR A 244 -14.07 28.19 5.88
C THR A 244 -15.53 28.47 6.28
N GLN A 245 -16.41 27.48 6.14
CA GLN A 245 -17.82 27.57 6.56
C GLN A 245 -18.03 27.54 8.08
N LEU A 246 -17.02 27.17 8.86
CA LEU A 246 -17.13 26.97 10.31
C LEU A 246 -16.65 28.18 11.15
N ALA A 247 -16.17 29.25 10.50
CA ALA A 247 -15.63 30.45 11.16
C ALA A 247 -14.62 30.13 12.31
N LEU A 248 -13.79 29.11 12.09
CA LEU A 248 -12.79 28.59 13.04
C LEU A 248 -11.54 29.47 13.15
#